data_AF-A0A1C3NTZ8-F1
#
_entry.id   AF-A0A1C3NTZ8-F1
#
_cell.length_a   1.000
_cell.length_b   1.000
_cell.length_c   1.000
_cell.angle_alpha   90.00
_cell.angle_beta   90.00
_cell.angle_gamma   90.00
#
_symmetry.space_group_name_H-M   'P 1'
#
loop_
_entity.id
_entity.type
_entity.pdbx_description
1 polymer ?
#
loop_
_entity_poly.entity_id
_entity_poly.type
_entity_poly.pdbx_seq_one_letter_code
_entity_poly.pdbx_strand_id
1 'polypeptide(L)'
;MDALWSAATIKLVGAGIDDPKHAEDLSRLVGEHDIEISSVSHSRGGPSTQVSLRRQRILDAADIRAMPKGTALLLATGIRAAAVRLRPWYTGPHATTITTASAQAMTTLTTHATRTTTPTAASGTGPRVGTETP
;
A
#
# COMPACT_ATOMS: atom_id res chain seq x y z
N MET A 1 7.00 -1.31 17.94
CA MET A 1 6.69 -0.37 16.84
C MET A 1 5.85 0.81 17.35
N ASP A 2 5.09 0.60 18.42
CA ASP A 2 4.12 1.54 19.00
C ASP A 2 4.69 2.89 19.42
N ALA A 3 5.95 2.95 19.89
CA ALA A 3 6.58 4.21 20.30
C ALA A 3 6.72 5.20 19.14
N LEU A 4 7.20 4.75 17.98
CA LEU A 4 7.34 5.61 16.79
C LEU A 4 5.97 5.99 16.23
N TRP A 5 5.02 5.05 16.24
CA TRP A 5 3.64 5.30 15.81
C TRP A 5 2.95 6.35 16.70
N SER A 6 3.06 6.21 18.01
CA SER A 6 2.48 7.15 18.98
C SER A 6 3.10 8.54 18.86
N ALA A 7 4.42 8.63 18.67
CA ALA A 7 5.14 9.89 18.53
C ALA A 7 4.80 10.68 17.26
N ALA A 8 4.34 10.01 16.19
CA ALA A 8 4.00 10.67 14.93
C ALA A 8 2.73 11.51 15.06
N THR A 9 2.81 12.82 14.83
CA THR A 9 1.64 13.73 14.81
C THR A 9 0.82 13.62 13.52
N ILE A 10 1.45 13.13 12.45
CA ILE A 10 0.84 12.90 11.14
C ILE A 10 1.15 11.47 10.72
N LYS A 11 0.11 10.70 10.41
CA LYS A 11 0.19 9.33 9.93
C LYS A 11 -0.57 9.24 8.61
N LEU A 12 0.08 8.69 7.60
CA LEU A 12 -0.51 8.48 6.28
C LEU A 12 -0.54 6.98 5.99
N VAL A 13 -1.74 6.42 5.89
CA VAL A 13 -1.92 4.98 5.64
C VAL A 13 -2.42 4.78 4.23
N GLY A 14 -1.58 4.18 3.37
CA GLY A 14 -1.93 3.90 1.98
C GLY A 14 -2.91 2.74 1.81
N ALA A 15 -3.50 2.65 0.62
CA ALA A 15 -4.27 1.49 0.19
C ALA A 15 -3.44 0.19 0.22
N GLY A 16 -4.08 -0.91 0.61
CA GLY A 16 -3.48 -2.24 0.60
C GLY A 16 -2.87 -2.69 1.92
N ILE A 17 -3.30 -2.15 3.07
CA ILE A 17 -2.97 -2.75 4.36
C ILE A 17 -3.60 -4.14 4.43
N ASP A 18 -2.83 -5.13 4.87
CA ASP A 18 -3.27 -6.53 4.95
C ASP A 18 -3.44 -7.01 6.41
N ASP A 19 -2.92 -6.28 7.40
CA ASP A 19 -3.12 -6.56 8.83
C ASP A 19 -4.54 -6.20 9.29
N PRO A 20 -5.37 -7.20 9.67
CA PRO A 20 -6.72 -6.96 10.16
C PRO A 20 -6.75 -6.15 11.46
N LYS A 21 -5.77 -6.33 12.35
CA LYS A 21 -5.74 -5.61 13.64
C LYS A 21 -5.51 -4.12 13.41
N HIS A 22 -4.57 -3.79 12.54
CA HIS A 22 -4.30 -2.42 12.16
C HIS A 22 -5.51 -1.76 11.47
N ALA A 23 -6.19 -2.48 10.56
CA ALA A 23 -7.42 -1.97 9.93
C ALA A 23 -8.52 -1.64 10.97
N GLU A 24 -8.66 -2.49 11.99
CA GLU A 24 -9.60 -2.32 13.07
C GLU A 24 -9.24 -1.16 14.01
N ASP A 25 -7.95 -0.96 14.31
CA ASP A 25 -7.45 0.22 15.03
C ASP A 25 -7.75 1.51 14.25
N LEU A 26 -7.50 1.51 12.93
CA LEU A 26 -7.78 2.67 12.08
C LEU A 26 -9.27 2.98 12.00
N SER A 27 -10.13 1.97 11.85
CA SER A 27 -11.58 2.13 11.85
C SER A 27 -12.06 2.82 13.13
N ARG A 28 -11.56 2.39 14.29
CA ARG A 28 -11.83 3.03 15.59
C ARG A 28 -11.32 4.47 15.67
N LEU A 29 -10.16 4.77 15.08
CA LEU A 29 -9.59 6.13 15.05
C LEU A 29 -10.37 7.09 14.13
N VAL A 30 -10.94 6.61 13.03
CA VAL A 30 -11.83 7.41 12.17
C VAL A 30 -13.12 7.77 12.91
N GLY A 31 -13.62 6.82 13.70
CA GLY A 31 -14.76 6.99 14.59
C GLY A 31 -16.10 6.57 13.98
N GLU A 32 -17.16 6.95 14.67
CA GLU A 32 -18.52 6.49 14.43
C GLU A 32 -19.43 7.68 14.09
N HIS A 33 -20.50 7.42 13.36
CA HIS A 33 -21.54 8.38 12.99
C HIS A 33 -22.93 7.75 13.20
N ASP A 34 -23.87 8.54 13.72
CA ASP A 34 -25.25 8.13 13.91
C ASP A 34 -26.04 8.30 12.61
N ILE A 35 -26.49 7.17 12.04
CA ILE A 35 -27.29 7.13 10.83
C ILE A 35 -28.77 7.01 11.21
N GLU A 36 -29.61 7.81 10.56
CA GLU A 36 -31.05 7.75 10.69
C GLU A 36 -31.62 6.64 9.79
N ILE A 37 -32.25 5.63 10.39
CA ILE A 37 -32.93 4.55 9.67
C ILE A 37 -34.43 4.85 9.73
N SER A 38 -34.99 5.37 8.65
CA SER A 38 -36.42 5.56 8.49
C SER A 38 -37.06 4.30 7.90
N SER A 39 -37.98 3.69 8.64
CA SER A 39 -38.85 2.61 8.15
C SER A 39 -40.23 3.17 7.87
N VAL A 40 -40.70 3.07 6.63
CA VAL A 40 -42.05 3.47 6.24
C VAL A 40 -42.91 2.21 6.11
N SER A 41 -43.91 2.08 6.98
CA SER A 41 -44.86 0.99 6.98
C SER A 41 -46.21 1.46 6.44
N HIS A 42 -46.78 0.70 5.50
CA HIS A 42 -48.10 0.99 4.92
C HIS A 42 -49.14 0.10 5.60
N SER A 43 -50.02 0.71 6.38
CA SER A 43 -51.15 0.03 7.02
C SER A 43 -52.48 0.56 6.46
N ARG A 44 -53.58 -0.17 6.67
CA ARG A 44 -54.94 0.24 6.24
C ARG A 44 -55.42 1.59 6.83
N GLY A 45 -54.70 2.17 7.78
CA GLY A 45 -55.00 3.46 8.42
C GLY A 45 -54.09 4.64 8.00
N GLY A 46 -53.21 4.45 7.01
CA GLY A 46 -52.28 5.49 6.53
C GLY A 46 -50.80 5.10 6.66
N PRO A 47 -49.89 5.90 6.07
CA PRO A 47 -48.46 5.66 6.17
C PRO A 47 -47.95 6.01 7.58
N SER A 48 -47.21 5.09 8.20
CA SER A 48 -46.51 5.30 9.47
C SER A 48 -45.01 5.26 9.21
N THR A 49 -44.31 6.33 9.59
CA THR A 49 -42.86 6.45 9.48
C THR A 49 -42.24 6.34 10.88
N GLN A 50 -41.41 5.32 11.08
CA GLN A 50 -40.61 5.17 12.29
C GLN A 50 -39.17 5.56 11.97
N VAL A 51 -38.62 6.48 12.75
CA VAL A 51 -37.23 6.91 12.66
C VAL A 51 -36.46 6.32 13.83
N SER A 52 -35.42 5.53 13.54
CA SER A 52 -34.52 4.93 14.53
C SER A 52 -33.09 5.38 14.28
N LEU A 53 -32.37 5.81 15.32
CA LEU A 53 -30.96 6.16 15.23
C LEU A 53 -30.09 4.91 15.44
N ARG A 54 -29.17 4.64 14.52
CA ARG A 54 -28.18 3.57 14.64
C ARG A 54 -26.77 4.14 14.50
N ARG A 55 -25.93 3.90 15.50
CA ARG A 55 -24.51 4.23 15.45
C ARG A 55 -23.77 3.22 14.56
N GLN A 56 -23.10 3.72 13.53
CA GLN A 56 -22.29 2.91 12.61
C GLN A 56 -20.91 3.55 12.41
N ARG A 57 -19.91 2.71 12.11
CA ARG A 57 -18.56 3.18 11.82
C ARG A 57 -18.58 4.03 10.56
N ILE A 58 -17.83 5.12 10.56
CA ILE A 58 -17.70 5.98 9.38
C ILE A 58 -16.99 5.22 8.25
N LEU A 59 -16.03 4.37 8.61
CA LEU A 59 -15.28 3.54 7.67
C LEU A 59 -14.95 2.21 8.33
N ASP A 60 -15.49 1.11 7.78
CA ASP A 60 -15.27 -0.23 8.31
C ASP A 60 -13.87 -0.75 7.96
N ALA A 61 -13.35 -1.69 8.76
CA ALA A 61 -12.05 -2.31 8.52
C ALA A 61 -11.96 -2.99 7.13
N ALA A 62 -13.08 -3.53 6.65
CA ALA A 62 -13.18 -4.10 5.30
C ALA A 62 -13.02 -3.03 4.21
N ASP A 63 -13.61 -1.84 4.40
CA ASP A 63 -13.51 -0.72 3.46
C ASP A 63 -12.10 -0.10 3.48
N ILE A 64 -11.46 -0.04 4.65
CA ILE A 64 -10.06 0.39 4.79
C ILE A 64 -9.14 -0.53 3.99
N ARG A 65 -9.35 -1.84 4.07
CA ARG A 65 -8.59 -2.82 3.28
C ARG A 65 -8.87 -2.70 1.78
N ALA A 66 -10.12 -2.40 1.41
CA ALA A 66 -10.55 -2.27 0.03
C ALA A 66 -10.32 -0.86 -0.57
N MET A 67 -9.58 0.02 0.11
CA MET A 67 -9.33 1.38 -0.38
C MET A 67 -8.74 1.37 -1.81
N PRO A 68 -9.21 2.26 -2.69
CA PRO A 68 -8.68 2.37 -4.04
C PRO A 68 -7.19 2.70 -4.03
N LYS A 69 -6.43 2.07 -4.93
CA LYS A 69 -5.01 2.39 -5.14
C LYS A 69 -4.83 3.88 -5.43
N GLY A 70 -3.79 4.47 -4.86
CA GLY A 70 -3.55 5.91 -4.95
C GLY A 70 -4.40 6.74 -3.99
N THR A 71 -5.11 6.11 -3.04
CA THR A 71 -5.76 6.80 -1.91
C THR A 71 -5.03 6.44 -0.62
N ALA A 72 -5.09 7.33 0.37
CA ALA A 72 -4.60 7.10 1.71
C ALA A 72 -5.49 7.73 2.77
N LEU A 73 -5.45 7.19 3.97
CA LEU A 73 -6.06 7.78 5.17
C LEU A 73 -5.04 8.68 5.87
N LEU A 74 -5.39 9.95 6.04
CA LEU A 74 -4.64 10.93 6.80
C LEU A 74 -5.19 11.01 8.22
N LEU A 75 -4.35 10.66 9.18
CA LEU A 75 -4.59 10.87 10.60
C LEU A 75 -3.61 11.93 11.09
N ALA A 76 -4.10 13.14 11.35
CA ALA A 76 -3.31 14.23 11.89
C ALA A 76 -3.95 14.75 13.19
N THR A 77 -3.11 15.04 14.18
CA THR A 77 -3.56 15.56 15.47
C THR A 77 -4.34 16.86 15.29
N GLY A 78 -5.51 16.96 15.92
CA GLY A 78 -6.33 18.17 15.93
C GLY A 78 -7.32 18.31 14.77
N ILE A 79 -7.35 17.36 13.82
CA ILE A 79 -8.34 17.33 12.74
C ILE A 79 -9.05 15.98 12.65
N ARG A 80 -10.21 15.95 12.00
CA ARG A 80 -10.89 14.69 11.66
C ARG A 80 -10.05 13.92 10.64
N ALA A 81 -10.09 12.59 10.73
CA ALA A 81 -9.49 11.72 9.74
C ALA A 81 -10.00 12.08 8.33
N ALA A 82 -9.10 12.10 7.34
CA ALA A 82 -9.42 12.50 5.98
C ALA A 82 -8.91 11.47 4.97
N ALA A 83 -9.71 11.17 3.96
CA ALA A 83 -9.25 10.42 2.79
C ALA A 83 -8.55 11.38 1.82
N VAL A 84 -7.30 11.06 1.44
CA VAL A 84 -6.48 11.88 0.53
C VAL A 84 -6.09 11.09 -0.70
N ARG A 85 -6.01 11.78 -1.85
CA ARG A 85 -5.47 11.21 -3.09
C ARG A 85 -3.96 11.43 -3.15
N LEU A 86 -3.22 10.33 -3.30
CA LEU A 86 -1.79 10.34 -3.48
C LEU A 86 -1.43 10.80 -4.89
N ARG A 87 -0.31 11.52 -5.00
CA ARG A 87 0.25 11.94 -6.28
C ARG A 87 1.37 10.98 -6.67
N PRO A 88 1.21 10.19 -7.73
CA PRO A 88 2.27 9.28 -8.16
C PRO A 88 3.49 10.04 -8.65
N TRP A 89 4.67 9.69 -8.14
CA TRP A 89 5.93 10.37 -8.47
C TRP A 89 6.26 10.31 -9.97
N TYR A 90 5.88 9.22 -10.65
CA TYR A 90 6.10 9.00 -12.09
C TYR A 90 5.16 9.80 -13.00
N THR A 91 4.19 10.51 -12.44
CA THR A 91 3.30 11.44 -13.18
C THR A 91 3.55 12.91 -12.80
N GLY A 92 4.51 13.16 -11.91
CA GLY A 92 4.80 14.50 -11.40
C GLY A 92 5.66 15.34 -12.36
N PRO A 93 5.94 16.61 -11.99
CA PRO A 93 6.79 17.52 -12.77
C PRO A 93 8.19 16.94 -13.08
N HIS A 94 8.69 16.07 -12.21
CA HIS A 94 10.00 15.43 -12.33
C HIS A 94 9.95 14.04 -12.97
N ALA A 95 8.80 13.63 -13.53
CA ALA A 95 8.61 12.29 -14.09
C ALA A 95 9.71 11.94 -15.11
N THR A 96 9.99 12.83 -16.05
CA THR A 96 11.01 12.62 -17.09
C THR A 96 12.41 12.41 -16.50
N THR A 97 12.78 13.24 -15.52
CA THR A 97 14.06 13.14 -14.80
C THR A 97 14.16 11.81 -14.07
N ILE A 98 13.12 11.41 -13.34
CA ILE A 98 13.13 10.17 -12.56
C ILE A 98 13.13 8.95 -13.47
N THR A 99 12.33 8.93 -14.54
CA THR A 99 12.32 7.82 -15.50
C THR A 99 13.66 7.66 -16.18
N THR A 100 14.31 8.77 -16.58
CA THR A 100 15.65 8.73 -17.19
C THR A 100 16.70 8.21 -16.21
N ALA A 101 16.72 8.74 -14.98
CA ALA A 101 17.65 8.29 -13.95
C ALA A 101 17.43 6.81 -13.56
N SER A 102 16.17 6.37 -13.49
CA SER A 102 15.81 4.99 -13.19
C SER A 102 16.26 4.03 -14.30
N ALA A 103 16.09 4.42 -15.57
CA ALA A 103 16.57 3.65 -16.71
C ALA A 103 18.11 3.52 -16.70
N GLN A 104 18.81 4.63 -16.46
CA GLN A 104 20.27 4.63 -16.34
C GLN A 104 20.75 3.72 -15.19
N ALA A 105 20.12 3.79 -14.02
CA ALA A 105 20.44 2.94 -12.88
C ALA A 105 20.17 1.45 -13.16
N MET A 106 19.10 1.13 -13.91
CA MET A 106 18.84 -0.25 -14.31
C MET A 106 19.93 -0.77 -15.26
N THR A 107 20.34 0.03 -16.25
CA THR A 107 21.41 -0.35 -17.18
C THR A 107 22.74 -0.59 -16.48
N THR A 108 23.11 0.26 -15.51
CA THR A 108 24.34 0.06 -14.73
C THR A 108 24.27 -1.21 -13.90
N LEU A 109 23.16 -1.47 -13.20
CA LEU A 109 22.94 -2.70 -12.44
C LEU A 109 23.03 -3.95 -13.33
N THR A 110 22.37 -3.96 -14.49
CA THR A 110 22.42 -5.09 -15.43
C THR A 110 23.85 -5.33 -15.93
N THR A 111 24.59 -4.27 -16.27
CA THR A 111 25.99 -4.36 -16.72
C THR A 111 26.90 -4.96 -15.64
N HIS A 112 26.71 -4.56 -14.38
CA HIS A 112 27.47 -5.13 -13.28
C HIS A 112 27.09 -6.58 -12.97
N ALA A 113 25.82 -6.95 -13.10
CA ALA A 113 25.36 -8.31 -12.90
C ALA A 113 25.93 -9.28 -13.96
N THR A 114 25.86 -8.94 -15.25
CA THR A 114 26.34 -9.80 -16.34
C THR A 114 27.85 -10.04 -16.28
N ARG A 115 28.63 -9.04 -15.86
CA ARG A 115 30.08 -9.18 -15.60
C ARG A 115 30.39 -10.15 -14.46
N THR A 116 29.49 -10.26 -13.48
CA THR A 116 29.67 -11.14 -12.31
C THR A 116 29.21 -12.58 -12.59
N THR A 117 28.23 -12.76 -13.49
CA THR A 117 27.64 -14.06 -13.82
C THR A 117 28.24 -14.73 -15.05
N THR A 118 29.20 -14.12 -15.74
CA THR A 118 29.90 -14.78 -16.84
C THR A 118 30.70 -15.95 -16.26
N PRO A 119 30.36 -17.22 -16.53
CA PRO A 119 31.17 -18.34 -16.09
C PRO A 119 32.49 -18.26 -16.83
N THR A 120 33.60 -18.36 -16.10
CA THR A 120 34.94 -18.58 -16.67
C THR A 120 34.93 -19.84 -17.53
N ALA A 121 34.60 -19.69 -18.82
CA ALA A 121 34.67 -20.78 -19.78
C ALA A 121 36.15 -21.03 -20.15
N ALA A 122 36.73 -21.98 -19.40
CA ALA A 122 37.72 -22.96 -19.79
C ALA A 122 38.95 -22.52 -20.61
N SER A 123 40.12 -22.52 -19.96
CA SER A 123 41.39 -22.92 -20.59
C SER A 123 41.75 -24.35 -20.14
N GLY A 124 40.96 -25.33 -20.59
CA GLY A 124 41.33 -26.75 -20.56
C GLY A 124 41.96 -27.15 -21.89
N THR A 125 43.28 -27.13 -21.96
CA THR A 125 44.03 -27.71 -23.10
C THR A 125 44.56 -29.09 -22.71
N GLY A 126 43.85 -30.13 -23.18
CA GLY A 126 44.31 -31.45 -23.65
C GLY A 126 45.23 -32.34 -22.80
N PRO A 127 44.94 -33.65 -22.65
CA PRO A 127 45.76 -34.57 -21.88
C PRO A 127 47.06 -34.90 -22.65
N ARG A 128 48.21 -34.80 -21.97
CA ARG A 128 49.47 -35.37 -22.48
C ARG A 128 49.53 -36.85 -22.10
N VAL A 129 49.20 -37.70 -23.07
CA VAL A 129 49.46 -39.14 -23.03
C VAL A 129 50.97 -39.35 -22.93
N GLY A 130 51.40 -40.13 -21.93
CA GLY A 130 52.80 -40.42 -21.68
C GLY A 130 53.37 -41.50 -22.60
N THR A 131 54.70 -41.55 -22.65
CA THR A 131 55.47 -42.79 -22.72
C THR A 131 56.78 -42.58 -21.97
N GLU A 132 57.05 -43.51 -21.07
CA GLU A 132 58.22 -43.67 -20.21
C GLU A 132 59.49 -44.02 -21.04
N THR A 133 60.64 -43.46 -20.61
CA THR A 133 61.94 -44.08 -20.22
C THR A 133 62.48 -45.31 -21.00
N PRO A 134 63.82 -45.55 -21.14
CA PRO A 134 64.99 -44.91 -20.49
C PRO A 134 65.94 -44.12 -21.40
#